data_AF-A0A803YI18-F1
#
_entry.id   AF-A0A803YI18-F1
#
_cell.length_a   1.000
_cell.length_b   1.000
_cell.length_c   1.000
_cell.angle_alpha   90.00
_cell.angle_beta   90.00
_cell.angle_gamma   90.00
#
_symmetry.space_group_name_H-M   'P 1'
#
loop_
_entity.id
_entity.type
_entity.pdbx_description
1 polymer ?
#
loop_
_entity_poly.entity_id
_entity_poly.type
_entity_poly.pdbx_seq_one_letter_code
_entity_poly.pdbx_strand_id
1 'polypeptide(L)'
;MFSPTVCPEAGVFPYCCWQSPAPEEKDAIKGQYEKLMDAYGCLGELQLKSGNARLHFLVLVTGCTSVGKILDAEVYKITATDFCPLQEETKEEERVTALRKILNSGMFYFSWPNAGSNFDLTVRVQKQGDNHYESGNSFFWNQLLHVPFKHYQVNCSDWLLKVICGVVDIRTVYASHKKAKACLISRISCERAGARFHIRGVNDDGHVSNFVETEQVSECIR
;
A
#
# COMPACT_ATOMS: atom_id res chain seq x y z
N MET A 1 -4.73 -5.69 16.97
CA MET A 1 -4.48 -6.68 15.88
C MET A 1 -5.83 -7.13 15.36
N PHE A 2 -6.15 -6.81 14.10
CA PHE A 2 -7.47 -6.99 13.49
C PHE A 2 -7.71 -8.44 13.02
N SER A 3 -8.94 -8.91 13.18
CA SER A 3 -9.37 -10.29 12.91
C SER A 3 -10.03 -10.39 11.53
N PRO A 4 -9.61 -11.33 10.67
CA PRO A 4 -10.46 -11.83 9.60
C PRO A 4 -10.83 -13.30 9.85
N THR A 5 -12.13 -13.57 9.78
CA THR A 5 -12.78 -14.88 9.86
C THR A 5 -12.34 -15.76 8.68
N VAL A 6 -11.94 -17.00 8.97
CA VAL A 6 -11.53 -18.03 7.99
C VAL A 6 -12.75 -18.83 7.52
N CYS A 7 -12.82 -19.15 6.23
CA CYS A 7 -13.55 -20.32 5.72
C CYS A 7 -12.64 -21.18 4.82
N PRO A 8 -12.87 -22.51 4.75
CA PRO A 8 -11.85 -23.51 4.42
C PRO A 8 -11.91 -24.01 2.96
N GLU A 9 -10.88 -24.80 2.63
CA GLU A 9 -10.69 -25.70 1.46
C GLU A 9 -9.86 -25.18 0.27
N ALA A 10 -8.60 -25.66 0.17
CA ALA A 10 -8.14 -26.59 -0.89
C ALA A 10 -6.60 -26.66 -0.99
N GLY A 11 -6.04 -27.88 -0.85
CA GLY A 11 -5.05 -28.45 -1.77
C GLY A 11 -3.61 -27.89 -1.88
N VAL A 12 -2.73 -28.41 -1.03
CA VAL A 12 -1.34 -28.90 -1.27
C VAL A 12 -0.48 -28.26 -2.39
N PHE A 13 0.58 -27.52 -2.00
CA PHE A 13 1.94 -27.58 -2.60
C PHE A 13 3.02 -27.18 -1.56
N PRO A 14 4.26 -27.72 -1.63
CA PRO A 14 5.24 -27.64 -0.56
C PRO A 14 6.28 -26.54 -0.82
N TYR A 15 6.11 -25.38 -0.20
CA TYR A 15 7.20 -24.45 0.06
C TYR A 15 7.03 -23.95 1.49
N CYS A 16 8.11 -24.01 2.28
CA CYS A 16 8.16 -23.72 3.71
C CYS A 16 7.15 -22.64 4.15
N CYS A 17 6.05 -23.11 4.71
CA CYS A 17 4.98 -22.28 5.24
C CYS A 17 5.43 -21.82 6.62
N TRP A 18 5.92 -20.57 6.72
CA TRP A 18 5.77 -19.84 7.98
C TRP A 18 4.27 -19.65 8.17
N GLN A 19 3.64 -20.62 8.84
CA GLN A 19 2.23 -20.57 9.19
C GLN A 19 2.07 -19.40 10.16
N SER A 20 1.23 -18.43 9.79
CA SER A 20 0.71 -17.46 10.76
C SER A 20 0.19 -18.25 11.96
N PRO A 21 0.54 -17.88 13.20
CA PRO A 21 0.18 -18.66 14.37
C PRO A 21 -1.32 -18.92 14.39
N ALA A 22 -1.71 -20.15 14.76
CA ALA A 22 -3.10 -20.52 14.89
C ALA A 22 -3.83 -19.52 15.81
N PRO A 23 -5.16 -19.30 15.67
CA PRO A 23 -5.90 -18.39 16.56
C PRO A 23 -5.64 -18.64 18.05
N GLU A 24 -5.44 -19.92 18.40
CA GLU A 24 -5.11 -20.41 19.74
C GLU A 24 -3.67 -20.02 20.18
N GLU A 25 -2.69 -20.08 19.28
CA GLU A 25 -1.33 -19.60 19.53
C GLU A 25 -1.28 -18.07 19.66
N LYS A 26 -2.11 -17.37 18.86
CA LYS A 26 -2.26 -15.90 18.94
C LYS A 26 -2.80 -15.45 20.29
N ASP A 27 -3.79 -16.16 20.83
CA ASP A 27 -4.35 -15.84 22.15
C ASP A 27 -3.40 -16.20 23.29
N ALA A 28 -2.58 -17.25 23.15
CA ALA A 28 -1.56 -17.63 24.12
C ALA A 28 -0.43 -16.59 24.24
N ILE A 29 0.01 -16.00 23.12
CA ILE A 29 1.06 -14.98 23.13
C ILE A 29 0.53 -13.57 23.44
N LYS A 30 -0.77 -13.30 23.24
CA LYS A 30 -1.37 -11.96 23.44
C LYS A 30 -1.14 -11.37 24.82
N GLY A 31 -1.04 -12.20 25.86
CA GLY A 31 -0.74 -11.76 27.23
C GLY A 31 0.70 -11.28 27.44
N GLN A 32 1.62 -11.56 26.51
CA GLN A 32 3.03 -11.17 26.56
C GLN A 32 3.32 -9.85 25.83
N TYR A 33 2.34 -9.28 25.14
CA TYR A 33 2.50 -8.07 24.33
C TYR A 33 1.53 -6.98 24.80
N GLU A 34 2.04 -5.76 24.91
CA GLU A 34 1.19 -4.59 25.13
C GLU A 34 0.62 -4.10 23.80
N LYS A 35 -0.66 -3.71 23.81
CA LYS A 35 -1.29 -3.13 22.63
C LYS A 35 -0.69 -1.73 22.39
N LEU A 36 0.03 -1.57 21.28
CA LEU A 36 0.55 -0.28 20.86
C LEU A 36 -0.56 0.66 20.36
N MET A 37 -1.27 0.28 19.29
CA MET A 37 -2.39 1.05 18.72
C MET A 37 -3.21 0.22 17.73
N ASP A 38 -4.34 0.78 17.28
CA ASP A 38 -5.12 0.23 16.16
C ASP A 38 -4.72 0.93 14.85
N ALA A 39 -4.57 0.14 13.78
CA ALA A 39 -4.24 0.61 12.44
C ALA A 39 -4.96 -0.24 11.38
N TYR A 40 -5.30 0.38 10.26
CA TYR A 40 -5.90 -0.29 9.10
C TYR A 40 -4.89 -1.13 8.32
N GLY A 41 -3.61 -0.79 8.37
CA GLY A 41 -2.53 -1.57 7.75
C GLY A 41 -1.18 -0.89 7.93
N CYS A 42 -0.12 -1.54 7.44
CA CYS A 42 1.25 -1.04 7.50
C CYS A 42 1.74 -0.62 6.11
N LEU A 43 2.46 0.50 6.02
CA LEU A 43 3.12 0.93 4.79
C LEU A 43 4.56 0.40 4.68
N GLY A 44 5.16 0.02 5.79
CA GLY A 44 6.49 -0.57 5.85
C GLY A 44 7.38 0.08 6.92
N GLU A 45 8.67 -0.17 6.81
CA GLU A 45 9.68 0.31 7.74
C GLU A 45 10.46 1.45 7.10
N LEU A 46 10.44 2.62 7.76
CA LEU A 46 11.24 3.77 7.40
C LEU A 46 12.55 3.75 8.19
N GLN A 47 13.67 3.78 7.47
CA GLN A 47 15.00 3.92 8.05
C GLN A 47 15.55 5.32 7.77
N LEU A 48 15.81 6.09 8.83
CA LEU A 48 16.41 7.41 8.76
C LEU A 48 17.83 7.39 9.33
N LYS A 49 18.75 8.11 8.69
CA LYS A 49 20.09 8.35 9.23
C LYS A 49 20.07 9.63 10.07
N SER A 50 20.40 9.50 11.35
CA SER A 50 20.53 10.59 12.31
C SER A 50 21.94 10.58 12.91
N GLY A 51 22.82 11.45 12.43
CA GLY A 51 24.25 11.41 12.77
C GLY A 51 24.88 10.04 12.46
N ASN A 52 25.38 9.36 13.48
CA ASN A 52 25.99 8.02 13.38
C ASN A 52 25.00 6.87 13.63
N ALA A 53 23.75 7.16 14.02
CA ALA A 53 22.74 6.17 14.32
C ALA A 53 21.72 6.03 13.18
N ARG A 54 21.06 4.87 13.11
CA ARG A 54 19.88 4.65 12.28
C ARG A 54 18.65 4.62 13.17
N LEU A 55 17.67 5.44 12.83
CA LEU A 55 16.36 5.46 13.46
C LEU A 55 15.41 4.66 12.60
N HIS A 56 14.61 3.81 13.23
CA HIS A 56 13.68 2.93 12.54
C HIS A 56 12.27 3.24 13.00
N PHE A 57 11.37 3.44 12.04
CA PHE A 57 9.97 3.71 12.29
C PHE A 57 9.09 2.75 11.51
N LEU A 58 8.09 2.19 12.19
CA LEU A 58 7.00 1.50 11.53
C LEU A 58 5.96 2.52 11.08
N VAL A 59 5.64 2.53 9.79
CA VAL A 59 4.69 3.48 9.21
C VAL A 59 3.33 2.82 9.10
N LEU A 60 2.34 3.32 9.84
CA LEU A 60 1.02 2.73 9.98
C LEU A 60 -0.05 3.64 9.38
N VAL A 61 -1.08 3.05 8.78
CA VAL A 61 -2.30 3.76 8.35
C VAL A 61 -3.29 3.73 9.50
N THR A 62 -3.49 4.88 10.16
CA THR A 62 -4.42 5.01 11.30
C THR A 62 -5.77 5.59 10.89
N GLY A 63 -5.89 6.11 9.66
CA GLY A 63 -7.15 6.58 9.10
C GLY A 63 -7.19 6.42 7.59
N CYS A 64 -8.34 5.94 7.09
CA CYS A 64 -8.62 5.90 5.66
C CYS A 64 -10.12 6.03 5.39
N THR A 65 -10.48 6.42 4.16
CA THR A 65 -11.87 6.48 3.68
C THR A 65 -12.02 5.61 2.44
N SER A 66 -13.05 4.77 2.39
CA SER A 66 -13.40 4.04 1.16
C SER A 66 -13.77 5.05 0.06
N VAL A 67 -13.20 4.82 -1.11
CA VAL A 67 -13.46 5.56 -2.36
C VAL A 67 -14.48 4.79 -3.21
N GLY A 68 -14.52 3.48 -3.03
CA GLY A 68 -15.44 2.56 -3.70
C GLY A 68 -14.73 1.32 -4.22
N LYS A 69 -15.51 0.46 -4.87
CA LYS A 69 -15.02 -0.80 -5.46
C LYS A 69 -14.65 -0.63 -6.92
N ILE A 70 -13.49 -1.17 -7.27
CA ILE A 70 -13.04 -1.40 -8.65
C ILE A 70 -12.92 -2.91 -8.80
N LEU A 71 -13.75 -3.51 -9.68
CA LEU A 71 -13.96 -4.95 -9.70
C LEU A 71 -14.37 -5.42 -8.28
N ASP A 72 -13.68 -6.44 -7.74
CA ASP A 72 -13.93 -6.99 -6.41
C ASP A 72 -13.02 -6.41 -5.31
N ALA A 73 -12.20 -5.40 -5.62
CA ALA A 73 -11.32 -4.75 -4.66
C ALA A 73 -11.88 -3.41 -4.18
N GLU A 74 -11.95 -3.25 -2.86
CA GLU A 74 -12.25 -1.97 -2.23
C GLU A 74 -11.00 -1.09 -2.26
N VAL A 75 -11.16 0.15 -2.74
CA VAL A 75 -10.08 1.13 -2.79
C VAL A 75 -10.27 2.15 -1.68
N TYR A 76 -9.20 2.41 -0.95
CA TYR A 76 -9.18 3.34 0.18
C TYR A 76 -8.21 4.49 -0.09
N LYS A 77 -8.63 5.68 0.33
CA LYS A 77 -7.77 6.87 0.40
C LYS A 77 -7.23 6.99 1.82
N ILE A 78 -5.92 7.16 1.96
CA ILE A 78 -5.27 7.41 3.25
C ILE A 78 -5.63 8.81 3.73
N THR A 79 -6.06 8.92 5.00
CA THR A 79 -6.38 10.21 5.64
C THR A 79 -5.51 10.49 6.85
N ALA A 80 -4.99 9.47 7.52
CA ALA A 80 -4.08 9.61 8.63
C ALA A 80 -3.06 8.47 8.69
N THR A 81 -1.85 8.82 9.09
CA THR A 81 -0.73 7.91 9.28
C THR A 81 -0.01 8.18 10.59
N ASP A 82 0.53 7.12 11.17
CA ASP A 82 1.39 7.20 12.34
C ASP A 82 2.76 6.55 12.13
N PHE A 83 3.76 7.08 12.83
CA PHE A 83 5.16 6.66 12.74
C PHE A 83 5.60 6.18 14.11
N CYS A 84 5.54 4.87 14.31
CA CYS A 84 5.89 4.24 15.58
C CYS A 84 7.41 3.99 15.62
N PRO A 85 8.17 4.61 16.52
CA PRO A 85 9.59 4.32 16.65
C PRO A 85 9.80 2.88 17.12
N LEU A 86 10.78 2.19 16.54
CA LEU A 86 11.17 0.83 16.95
C LEU A 86 12.29 0.82 18.01
N GLN A 87 12.85 1.99 18.33
CA GLN A 87 13.83 2.17 19.42
C GLN A 87 13.32 3.22 20.42
N GLU A 88 13.45 2.93 21.73
CA GLU A 88 12.90 3.74 22.84
C GLU A 88 13.44 5.19 22.89
N GLU A 89 14.67 5.43 22.46
CA GLU A 89 15.30 6.77 22.50
C GLU A 89 15.12 7.60 21.22
N THR A 90 14.27 7.15 20.31
CA THR A 90 14.07 7.82 19.02
C THR A 90 13.29 9.12 19.19
N LYS A 91 13.98 10.26 19.12
CA LYS A 91 13.32 11.57 19.04
C LYS A 91 12.66 11.75 17.68
N GLU A 92 11.46 12.31 17.67
CA GLU A 92 10.77 12.64 16.41
C GLU A 92 11.58 13.70 15.64
N GLU A 93 11.99 13.34 14.42
CA GLU A 93 12.73 14.24 13.53
C GLU A 93 11.78 15.08 12.67
N GLU A 94 12.20 16.28 12.30
CA GLU A 94 11.49 17.14 11.34
C GLU A 94 11.15 16.41 10.02
N ARG A 95 12.03 15.49 9.59
CA ARG A 95 11.81 14.63 8.42
C ARG A 95 10.60 13.72 8.58
N VAL A 96 10.39 13.15 9.76
CA VAL A 96 9.23 12.30 10.06
C VAL A 96 7.96 13.14 9.99
N THR A 97 7.97 14.34 10.58
CA THR A 97 6.84 15.27 10.50
C THR A 97 6.54 15.68 9.06
N ALA A 98 7.56 15.94 8.23
CA ALA A 98 7.39 16.26 6.83
C ALA A 98 6.80 15.09 6.02
N LEU A 99 7.30 13.87 6.23
CA LEU A 99 6.77 12.66 5.59
C LEU A 99 5.32 12.38 6.00
N ARG A 100 4.97 12.56 7.27
CA ARG A 100 3.60 12.47 7.77
C ARG A 100 2.66 13.44 7.07
N LYS A 101 3.09 14.70 6.87
CA LYS A 101 2.32 15.69 6.11
C LYS A 101 2.11 15.26 4.65
N ILE A 102 3.14 14.69 4.01
CA ILE A 102 3.04 14.18 2.64
C ILE A 102 2.03 13.04 2.57
N LEU A 103 2.16 12.00 3.41
CA LEU A 103 1.26 10.85 3.40
C LEU A 103 -0.19 11.22 3.68
N ASN A 104 -0.41 12.24 4.51
CA ASN A 104 -1.74 12.74 4.85
C ASN A 104 -2.27 13.82 3.87
N SER A 105 -1.60 14.04 2.74
CA SER A 105 -2.01 15.02 1.71
C SER A 105 -3.30 14.65 0.97
N GLY A 106 -3.78 13.41 1.14
CA GLY A 106 -4.96 12.88 0.42
C GLY A 106 -4.67 12.40 -1.00
N MET A 107 -3.39 12.29 -1.39
CA MET A 107 -2.97 11.77 -2.70
C MET A 107 -2.63 10.27 -2.68
N PHE A 108 -2.75 9.60 -1.53
CA PHE A 108 -2.29 8.22 -1.36
C PHE A 108 -3.46 7.25 -1.25
N TYR A 109 -3.40 6.19 -2.05
CA TYR A 109 -4.47 5.21 -2.17
C TYR A 109 -3.91 3.78 -2.14
N PHE A 110 -4.67 2.87 -1.55
CA PHE A 110 -4.38 1.44 -1.57
C PHE A 110 -5.64 0.64 -1.90
N SER A 111 -5.47 -0.52 -2.52
CA SER A 111 -6.52 -1.53 -2.58
C SER A 111 -6.41 -2.45 -1.37
N TRP A 112 -7.55 -2.82 -0.79
CA TRP A 112 -7.58 -3.88 0.20
C TRP A 112 -7.74 -5.24 -0.51
N PRO A 113 -6.87 -6.22 -0.24
CA PRO A 113 -7.07 -7.56 -0.76
C PRO A 113 -8.26 -8.19 -0.03
N ASN A 114 -9.44 -8.14 -0.67
CA ASN A 114 -10.54 -8.99 -0.25
C ASN A 114 -10.14 -10.45 -0.52
N ALA A 115 -10.54 -11.37 0.36
CA ALA A 115 -10.33 -12.81 0.15
C ALA A 115 -10.93 -13.21 -1.21
N GLY A 116 -10.08 -13.39 -2.22
CA GLY A 116 -10.45 -13.71 -3.60
C GLY A 116 -10.07 -12.68 -4.69
N SER A 117 -9.63 -11.46 -4.33
CA SER A 117 -9.22 -10.44 -5.30
C SER A 117 -7.71 -10.19 -5.26
N ASN A 118 -7.02 -10.46 -6.38
CA ASN A 118 -5.60 -10.17 -6.56
C ASN A 118 -5.36 -8.78 -7.20
N PHE A 119 -6.31 -7.86 -7.05
CA PHE A 119 -6.22 -6.56 -7.69
C PHE A 119 -5.14 -5.68 -7.05
N ASP A 120 -4.08 -5.43 -7.82
CA ASP A 120 -2.99 -4.56 -7.41
C ASP A 120 -3.18 -3.17 -8.02
N LEU A 121 -3.51 -2.17 -7.20
CA LEU A 121 -3.73 -0.79 -7.65
C LEU A 121 -2.48 -0.17 -8.29
N THR A 122 -1.29 -0.70 -7.97
CA THR A 122 -0.01 -0.25 -8.56
C THR A 122 0.19 -0.75 -9.98
N VAL A 123 -0.64 -1.68 -10.48
CA VAL A 123 -0.54 -2.27 -11.81
C VAL A 123 -1.76 -1.88 -12.65
N ARG A 124 -1.54 -1.67 -13.95
CA ARG A 124 -2.64 -1.45 -14.91
C ARG A 124 -3.60 -2.61 -14.91
N VAL A 125 -4.90 -2.34 -15.08
CA VAL A 125 -5.92 -3.39 -15.20
C VAL A 125 -5.58 -4.43 -16.27
N GLN A 126 -5.05 -4.00 -17.42
CA GLN A 126 -4.66 -4.89 -18.53
C GLN A 126 -3.48 -5.80 -18.22
N LYS A 127 -2.71 -5.52 -17.17
CA LYS A 127 -1.52 -6.27 -16.75
C LYS A 127 -1.71 -7.00 -15.42
N GLN A 128 -2.92 -7.01 -14.88
CA GLN A 128 -3.24 -7.76 -13.65
C GLN A 128 -2.97 -9.25 -13.89
N GLY A 129 -2.30 -9.92 -12.95
CA GLY A 129 -1.97 -11.36 -13.05
C GLY A 129 -0.73 -11.70 -13.89
N ASP A 130 -0.04 -10.71 -14.48
CA ASP A 130 1.27 -10.94 -15.10
C ASP A 130 2.37 -10.97 -14.04
N ASN A 131 2.87 -12.17 -13.73
CA ASN A 131 3.89 -12.40 -12.70
C ASN A 131 5.26 -11.78 -13.04
N HIS A 132 5.47 -11.28 -14.26
CA HIS A 132 6.75 -10.66 -14.65
C HIS A 132 6.95 -9.23 -14.11
N TYR A 133 5.93 -8.62 -13.48
CA TYR A 133 5.99 -7.21 -13.06
C TYR A 133 6.54 -6.98 -11.64
N GLU A 134 7.06 -8.01 -10.97
CA GLU A 134 7.58 -7.87 -9.59
C GLU A 134 8.85 -7.03 -9.49
N SER A 135 9.62 -6.89 -10.57
CA SER A 135 10.81 -6.04 -10.62
C SER A 135 10.49 -4.72 -11.32
N GLY A 136 10.50 -3.61 -10.59
CA GLY A 136 10.42 -2.27 -11.18
C GLY A 136 9.01 -1.75 -11.44
N ASN A 137 8.07 -1.97 -10.52
CA ASN A 137 6.79 -1.27 -10.61
C ASN A 137 6.97 0.22 -10.27
N SER A 138 7.04 1.05 -11.31
CA SER A 138 7.19 2.50 -11.24
C SER A 138 6.09 3.19 -10.43
N PHE A 139 4.93 2.57 -10.18
CA PHE A 139 3.82 3.18 -9.41
C PHE A 139 3.69 2.66 -7.99
N PHE A 140 4.56 1.74 -7.56
CA PHE A 140 4.57 1.21 -6.20
C PHE A 140 5.35 2.14 -5.26
N TRP A 141 4.65 3.12 -4.70
CA TRP A 141 5.27 4.25 -4.00
C TRP A 141 6.08 3.87 -2.76
N ASN A 142 5.56 2.96 -1.93
CA ASN A 142 6.22 2.50 -0.72
C ASN A 142 7.07 1.24 -0.92
N GLN A 143 7.50 0.93 -2.15
CA GLN A 143 8.31 -0.26 -2.43
C GLN A 143 9.59 -0.33 -1.58
N LEU A 144 10.26 0.81 -1.36
CA LEU A 144 11.48 0.86 -0.54
C LEU A 144 11.22 0.57 0.94
N LEU A 145 10.04 0.91 1.46
CA LEU A 145 9.66 0.62 2.85
C LEU A 145 9.40 -0.88 3.08
N HIS A 146 9.20 -1.65 1.99
CA HIS A 146 9.03 -3.11 2.06
C HIS A 146 10.36 -3.87 2.06
N VAL A 147 11.46 -3.23 1.65
CA VAL A 147 12.77 -3.88 1.51
C VAL A 147 13.24 -4.54 2.81
N PRO A 148 13.14 -3.91 3.99
CA PRO A 148 13.55 -4.55 5.24
C PRO A 148 12.77 -5.85 5.52
N PHE A 149 11.45 -5.84 5.37
CA PHE A 149 10.62 -7.03 5.56
C PHE A 149 10.96 -8.17 4.59
N LYS A 150 11.20 -7.84 3.31
CA LYS A 150 11.65 -8.81 2.31
C LYS A 150 13.01 -9.41 2.67
N HIS A 151 13.94 -8.57 3.14
CA HIS A 151 15.27 -9.01 3.56
C HIS A 151 15.19 -10.00 4.73
N TYR A 152 14.32 -9.73 5.70
CA TYR A 152 14.08 -10.60 6.86
C TYR A 152 13.09 -11.75 6.58
N GLN A 153 12.63 -11.93 5.34
CA GLN A 153 11.73 -13.00 4.92
C GLN A 153 10.40 -13.04 5.71
N VAL A 154 9.91 -11.89 6.13
CA VAL A 154 8.62 -11.79 6.83
C VAL A 154 7.50 -11.94 5.81
N ASN A 155 6.56 -12.85 6.05
CA ASN A 155 5.34 -12.94 5.24
C ASN A 155 4.41 -11.76 5.58
N CYS A 156 4.29 -10.85 4.62
CA CYS A 156 3.62 -9.56 4.80
C CYS A 156 2.31 -9.45 4.00
N SER A 157 1.89 -10.53 3.33
CA SER A 157 0.81 -10.54 2.34
C SER A 157 -0.54 -10.06 2.90
N ASP A 158 -0.75 -10.22 4.20
CA ASP A 158 -2.05 -10.00 4.84
C ASP A 158 -2.22 -8.58 5.42
N TRP A 159 -1.13 -7.81 5.59
CA TRP A 159 -1.16 -6.58 6.39
C TRP A 159 -0.29 -5.44 5.86
N LEU A 160 0.66 -5.74 4.96
CA LEU A 160 1.54 -4.75 4.39
C LEU A 160 0.96 -4.25 3.07
N LEU A 161 0.61 -2.97 3.07
CA LEU A 161 -0.13 -2.33 1.98
C LEU A 161 0.80 -1.89 0.86
N LYS A 162 0.34 -2.03 -0.38
CA LYS A 162 0.93 -1.37 -1.55
C LYS A 162 0.16 -0.09 -1.83
N VAL A 163 0.88 1.02 -2.01
CA VAL A 163 0.27 2.36 -2.15
C VAL A 163 0.69 2.99 -3.48
N ILE A 164 -0.26 3.66 -4.12
CA ILE A 164 -0.01 4.59 -5.22
C ILE A 164 -0.07 6.04 -4.73
N CYS A 165 0.64 6.93 -5.41
CA CYS A 165 0.45 8.37 -5.30
C CYS A 165 -0.28 8.88 -6.56
N GLY A 166 -1.34 9.67 -6.39
CA GLY A 166 -2.12 10.23 -7.49
C GLY A 166 -3.58 10.45 -7.11
N VAL A 167 -4.50 10.02 -7.98
CA VAL A 167 -5.95 10.22 -7.81
C VAL A 167 -6.70 8.96 -8.23
N VAL A 168 -7.70 8.58 -7.44
CA VAL A 168 -8.73 7.60 -7.82
C VAL A 168 -10.09 8.27 -7.64
N ASP A 169 -10.89 8.33 -8.72
CA ASP A 169 -12.27 8.81 -8.69
C ASP A 169 -13.20 7.75 -9.27
N ILE A 170 -14.28 7.44 -8.55
CA ILE A 170 -15.26 6.41 -8.93
C ILE A 170 -16.63 7.05 -8.94
N ARG A 171 -17.27 7.08 -10.11
CA ARG A 171 -18.60 7.68 -10.29
C ARG A 171 -19.57 6.70 -10.89
N THR A 172 -20.80 6.71 -10.39
CA THR A 172 -21.89 6.01 -11.05
C THR A 172 -22.39 6.86 -12.20
N VAL A 173 -22.43 6.28 -13.40
CA VAL A 173 -22.97 6.89 -14.62
C VAL A 173 -24.22 6.12 -15.05
N TYR A 174 -25.18 6.86 -15.60
CA TYR A 174 -26.43 6.30 -16.11
C TYR A 174 -26.51 6.52 -17.62
N ALA A 175 -26.74 5.45 -18.36
CA ALA A 175 -26.96 5.48 -19.79
C ALA A 175 -28.34 4.86 -20.07
N SER A 176 -29.36 5.72 -20.19
CA SER A 176 -30.77 5.30 -20.23
C SER A 176 -31.14 4.46 -18.99
N HIS A 177 -31.57 3.22 -19.18
CA HIS A 177 -31.93 2.27 -18.13
C HIS A 177 -30.73 1.48 -17.57
N LYS A 178 -29.52 1.72 -18.09
CA LYS A 178 -28.31 1.00 -17.66
C LYS A 178 -27.51 1.85 -16.68
N LYS A 179 -27.10 1.21 -15.58
CA LYS A 179 -26.22 1.78 -14.57
C LYS A 179 -24.81 1.23 -14.76
N ALA A 180 -23.80 2.09 -14.75
CA ALA A 180 -22.40 1.67 -14.81
C ALA A 180 -21.58 2.45 -13.80
N LYS A 181 -20.43 1.91 -13.40
CA LYS A 181 -19.39 2.66 -12.69
C LYS A 181 -18.32 3.07 -13.68
N ALA A 182 -17.95 4.34 -13.68
CA ALA A 182 -16.77 4.86 -14.34
C ALA A 182 -15.72 5.15 -13.27
N CYS A 183 -14.58 4.48 -13.38
CA CYS A 183 -13.44 4.65 -12.50
C CYS A 183 -12.30 5.31 -13.29
N LEU A 184 -11.76 6.39 -12.75
CA LEU A 184 -10.57 7.06 -13.26
C LEU A 184 -9.45 6.86 -12.25
N ILE A 185 -8.38 6.19 -12.66
CA ILE A 185 -7.18 6.00 -11.83
C ILE A 185 -6.03 6.74 -12.50
N SER A 186 -5.39 7.63 -11.76
CA SER A 186 -4.20 8.36 -12.20
C SER A 186 -3.07 8.11 -11.22
N ARG A 187 -1.95 7.55 -11.69
CA ARG A 187 -0.78 7.17 -10.89
C ARG A 187 0.44 8.01 -11.28
N ILE A 188 1.17 8.49 -10.29
CA ILE A 188 2.43 9.22 -10.47
C ILE A 188 3.59 8.23 -10.32
N SER A 189 4.50 8.21 -11.30
CA SER A 189 5.69 7.36 -11.26
C SER A 189 6.67 7.79 -10.16
N CYS A 190 7.26 6.79 -9.53
CA CYS A 190 8.23 6.86 -8.44
C CYS A 190 9.68 6.80 -8.94
N GLU A 191 9.91 6.46 -10.21
CA GLU A 191 11.25 6.35 -10.80
C GLU A 191 12.00 7.68 -10.78
N ARG A 192 11.27 8.79 -10.98
CA ARG A 192 11.84 10.13 -10.99
C ARG A 192 10.88 11.17 -10.40
N ALA A 193 10.47 10.92 -9.15
CA ALA A 193 9.65 11.82 -8.36
C ALA A 193 10.46 13.02 -7.84
N GLY A 194 9.87 14.21 -7.85
CA GLY A 194 10.43 15.41 -7.22
C GLY A 194 9.97 16.72 -7.85
N ALA A 195 10.41 17.82 -7.25
CA ALA A 195 9.83 19.14 -7.51
C ALA A 195 9.97 19.55 -8.99
N ARG A 196 8.87 20.03 -9.58
CA ARG A 196 8.71 20.49 -10.99
C ARG A 196 9.77 21.48 -11.49
N PHE A 197 10.51 22.11 -10.58
CA PHE A 197 11.58 23.07 -10.88
C PHE A 197 12.99 22.49 -10.75
N HIS A 198 13.18 21.33 -10.13
CA HIS A 198 14.48 20.68 -9.94
C HIS A 198 14.75 19.54 -10.92
N ILE A 199 13.70 18.94 -11.49
CA ILE A 199 13.82 17.79 -12.38
C ILE A 199 12.87 18.00 -13.56
N ARG A 200 13.45 18.37 -14.71
CA ARG A 200 12.80 18.35 -16.02
C ARG A 200 13.65 17.52 -16.95
N GLY A 201 13.04 16.94 -17.98
CA GLY A 201 13.72 16.10 -18.97
C GLY A 201 13.78 14.63 -18.58
N VAL A 202 14.73 13.93 -19.20
CA VAL A 202 14.97 12.47 -19.11
C VAL A 202 16.26 12.20 -18.32
N ASN A 203 16.37 11.09 -17.59
CA ASN A 203 17.63 10.68 -16.94
C ASN A 203 18.39 9.73 -17.88
N ASP A 204 19.59 9.30 -17.48
CA ASP A 204 20.43 8.42 -18.32
C ASP A 204 19.79 7.05 -18.59
N ASP A 205 18.84 6.63 -17.74
CA ASP A 205 18.06 5.40 -17.89
C ASP A 205 16.80 5.56 -18.76
N GLY A 206 16.50 6.77 -19.25
CA GLY A 206 15.32 7.04 -20.09
C GLY A 206 14.04 7.43 -19.34
N HIS A 207 14.07 7.57 -18.01
CA HIS A 207 12.92 7.96 -17.18
C HIS A 207 12.65 9.47 -17.20
N VAL A 208 11.42 9.83 -17.58
CA VAL A 208 10.92 11.20 -17.59
C VAL A 208 10.47 11.61 -16.19
N SER A 209 10.78 12.84 -15.77
CA SER A 209 10.32 13.34 -14.47
C SER A 209 8.79 13.49 -14.41
N ASN A 210 8.20 13.10 -13.27
CA ASN A 210 6.77 13.22 -12.99
C ASN A 210 5.87 12.56 -14.06
N PHE A 211 6.28 11.41 -14.58
CA PHE A 211 5.43 10.62 -15.48
C PHE A 211 4.12 10.25 -14.78
N VAL A 212 2.99 10.43 -15.48
CA VAL A 212 1.66 10.09 -14.99
C VAL A 212 1.01 9.12 -15.95
N GLU A 213 0.47 8.04 -15.40
CA GLU A 213 -0.37 7.10 -16.13
C GLU A 213 -1.81 7.26 -15.68
N THR A 214 -2.73 7.45 -16.63
CA THR A 214 -4.16 7.55 -16.36
C THR A 214 -4.89 6.43 -17.08
N GLU A 215 -5.67 5.63 -16.34
CA GLU A 215 -6.56 4.60 -16.88
C GLU A 215 -8.02 4.89 -16.54
N GLN A 216 -8.90 4.58 -17.49
CA GLN A 216 -10.35 4.64 -17.30
C GLN A 216 -10.91 3.22 -17.37
N VAL A 217 -11.63 2.82 -16.34
CA VAL A 217 -12.29 1.51 -16.25
C VAL A 217 -13.79 1.74 -16.16
N SER A 218 -14.56 1.01 -16.95
CA SER A 218 -16.03 1.06 -16.90
C SER A 218 -16.61 -0.31 -16.64
N GLU A 219 -17.44 -0.43 -15.62
CA GLU A 219 -18.11 -1.66 -15.23
C GLU A 219 -19.62 -1.47 -15.32
N CYS A 220 -20.30 -2.27 -16.16
CA CYS A 220 -21.76 -2.24 -16.23
C CYS A 220 -22.33 -3.00 -15.03
N ILE A 221 -23.14 -2.32 -14.22
CA ILE A 221 -23.83 -2.94 -13.09
C ILE A 221 -25.04 -3.68 -13.67
N ARG A 222 -25.02 -5.02 -13.58
CA ARG A 222 -26.13 -5.88 -13.99
C ARG A 222 -27.26 -5.86 -12.98
#